data_AF-A0A929XTE9-F1
#
_entry.id   AF-A0A929XTE9-F1
#
_cell.length_a   1.000
_cell.length_b   1.000
_cell.length_c   1.000
_cell.angle_alpha   90.00
_cell.angle_beta   90.00
_cell.angle_gamma   90.00
#
_symmetry.space_group_name_H-M   'P 1'
#
loop_
_entity.id
_entity.type
_entity.pdbx_description
1 polymer ?
#
loop_
_entity_poly.entity_id
_entity_poly.type
_entity_poly.pdbx_seq_one_letter_code
_entity_poly.pdbx_strand_id
1 'polypeptide(L)'
;AMRGMVLPLLFVAGDLFLLLGLRSQLVFCLPLVAFSFFVQDVWPKNRRRPLRFGILLLLLLLVFVGNGRAECLYNEKIHGFFAEHTGKHEAVLCTLLYTCSEQDAEEMTVLRAPVSEKDISGEKDSSGEGEGSDGTGTSDVGQEKVSLLRALFVACKERGVRMADVPAGADWVETASHYADSYDIIGYDILIPTVETFVKEHPEDFHWDDQTHRMVWEKEKKTDANAGASEAKQDEQMGVELAYDTVSGELVKLLLHQNPRPFLRLYAYNIVKGLVCTNGRMMPALIPFCLFLYGLYFLFYLWIRKKKEREIALFAEVVFLAIAFNVGMVGAVIFPQPRYMIYSMGLFYTAGMLMVVNILEKGSGVAGGESRKARGAGRGILRGSRAGESWKARGAGRRR
;
A
#
# COMPACT_ATOMS: atom_id res chain seq x y z
N ALA A 1 -20.85 6.50 -29.64
CA ALA A 1 -20.69 6.85 -28.21
C ALA A 1 -19.54 6.12 -27.53
N MET A 2 -19.37 4.78 -27.66
CA MET A 2 -18.24 4.06 -27.02
C MET A 2 -16.86 4.42 -27.61
N ARG A 3 -16.74 4.61 -28.93
CA ARG A 3 -15.47 4.92 -29.63
C ARG A 3 -14.73 6.17 -29.10
N GLY A 4 -15.46 7.17 -28.58
CA GLY A 4 -14.85 8.39 -28.00
C GLY A 4 -14.34 8.24 -26.58
N MET A 5 -14.63 7.12 -25.90
CA MET A 5 -14.24 6.86 -24.50
C MET A 5 -13.18 5.76 -24.36
N VAL A 6 -13.08 4.84 -25.32
CA VAL A 6 -12.07 3.75 -25.28
C VAL A 6 -10.66 4.34 -25.32
N LEU A 7 -10.44 5.36 -26.15
CA LEU A 7 -9.12 5.96 -26.32
C LEU A 7 -8.60 6.62 -25.01
N PRO A 8 -9.37 7.45 -24.29
CA PRO A 8 -8.98 7.93 -22.95
C PRO A 8 -8.71 6.82 -21.93
N LEU A 9 -9.53 5.77 -21.90
CA LEU A 9 -9.34 4.64 -20.98
C LEU A 9 -8.06 3.86 -21.29
N LEU A 10 -7.72 3.69 -22.57
CA LEU A 10 -6.46 3.07 -22.99
C LEU A 10 -5.25 3.94 -22.64
N PHE A 11 -5.35 5.26 -22.76
CA PHE A 11 -4.29 6.17 -22.29
C PHE A 11 -4.08 6.04 -20.78
N VAL A 12 -5.16 6.07 -19.99
CA VAL A 12 -5.07 5.87 -18.53
C VAL A 12 -4.47 4.51 -18.19
N ALA A 13 -4.85 3.45 -18.89
CA ALA A 13 -4.28 2.12 -18.69
C ALA A 13 -2.78 2.06 -19.07
N GLY A 14 -2.38 2.72 -20.16
CA GLY A 14 -0.98 2.83 -20.58
C GLY A 14 -0.13 3.62 -19.60
N ASP A 15 -0.63 4.76 -19.12
CA ASP A 15 0.04 5.57 -18.09
C ASP A 15 0.17 4.80 -16.78
N LEU A 16 -0.88 4.10 -16.35
CA LEU A 16 -0.83 3.23 -15.17
C LEU A 16 0.17 2.10 -15.36
N PHE A 17 0.19 1.45 -16.52
CA PHE A 17 1.15 0.39 -16.82
C PHE A 17 2.59 0.88 -16.71
N LEU A 18 2.88 2.04 -17.31
CA LEU A 18 4.20 2.66 -17.25
C LEU A 18 4.58 3.08 -15.82
N LEU A 19 3.66 3.70 -15.09
CA LEU A 19 3.89 4.12 -13.71
C LEU A 19 4.18 2.94 -12.79
N LEU A 20 3.48 1.84 -12.96
CA LEU A 20 3.68 0.61 -12.19
C LEU A 20 5.02 -0.05 -12.52
N GLY A 21 5.35 -0.16 -13.80
CA GLY A 21 6.63 -0.72 -14.25
C GLY A 21 7.83 0.14 -13.85
N LEU A 22 7.65 1.45 -13.65
CA LEU A 22 8.70 2.34 -13.13
C LEU A 22 8.83 2.28 -11.61
N ARG A 23 7.73 1.99 -10.90
CA ARG A 23 7.73 1.96 -9.43
C ARG A 23 6.59 1.08 -8.92
N SER A 24 6.94 -0.10 -8.42
CA SER A 24 6.01 -1.08 -7.84
C SER A 24 5.10 -0.51 -6.73
N GLN A 25 5.60 0.48 -5.98
CA GLN A 25 4.85 1.21 -4.96
C GLN A 25 3.64 2.01 -5.50
N LEU A 26 3.55 2.24 -6.82
CA LEU A 26 2.42 2.94 -7.45
C LEU A 26 1.23 2.01 -7.73
N VAL A 27 1.29 0.73 -7.36
CA VAL A 27 0.13 -0.21 -7.35
C VAL A 27 -1.06 0.40 -6.61
N PHE A 28 -0.82 1.21 -5.58
CA PHE A 28 -1.87 1.86 -4.80
C PHE A 28 -2.63 2.96 -5.56
N CYS A 29 -2.14 3.38 -6.74
CA CYS A 29 -2.93 4.26 -7.61
C CYS A 29 -4.12 3.51 -8.23
N LEU A 30 -4.06 2.18 -8.38
CA LEU A 30 -5.13 1.40 -9.02
C LEU A 30 -6.46 1.49 -8.23
N PRO A 31 -6.50 1.28 -6.90
CA PRO A 31 -7.75 1.42 -6.17
C PRO A 31 -8.20 2.88 -6.01
N LEU A 32 -7.30 3.88 -6.03
CA LEU A 32 -7.67 5.30 -6.13
C LEU A 32 -8.46 5.61 -7.40
N VAL A 33 -7.95 5.11 -8.53
CA VAL A 33 -8.60 5.27 -9.84
C VAL A 33 -9.94 4.53 -9.82
N ALA A 34 -9.97 3.28 -9.38
CA ALA A 34 -11.21 2.51 -9.26
C ALA A 34 -12.25 3.26 -8.40
N PHE A 35 -11.85 3.73 -7.22
CA PHE A 35 -12.73 4.43 -6.29
C PHE A 35 -13.22 5.77 -6.86
N SER A 36 -12.37 6.54 -7.53
CA SER A 36 -12.75 7.80 -8.17
C SER A 36 -13.83 7.58 -9.23
N PHE A 37 -13.69 6.54 -10.05
CA PHE A 37 -14.72 6.16 -11.02
C PHE A 37 -15.97 5.57 -10.36
N PHE A 38 -15.85 4.84 -9.25
CA PHE A 38 -17.00 4.38 -8.47
C PHE A 38 -17.87 5.56 -8.00
N VAL A 39 -17.25 6.59 -7.43
CA VAL A 39 -17.95 7.82 -6.98
C VAL A 39 -18.58 8.57 -8.16
N GLN A 40 -17.95 8.60 -9.33
CA GLN A 40 -18.48 9.34 -10.49
C GLN A 40 -19.55 8.58 -11.28
N ASP A 41 -19.39 7.27 -11.44
CA ASP A 41 -20.19 6.45 -12.36
C ASP A 41 -21.22 5.57 -11.66
N VAL A 42 -20.94 5.07 -10.44
CA VAL A 42 -21.82 4.14 -9.72
C VAL A 42 -22.68 4.86 -8.68
N TRP A 43 -22.09 5.77 -7.90
CA TRP A 43 -22.78 6.48 -6.83
C TRP A 43 -24.01 7.31 -7.27
N PRO A 44 -23.98 8.09 -8.37
CA PRO A 44 -25.17 8.75 -8.85
C PRO A 44 -26.01 7.73 -9.61
N LYS A 45 -26.98 7.08 -8.93
CA LYS A 45 -27.97 6.07 -9.39
C LYS A 45 -28.38 6.14 -10.88
N ASN A 46 -27.46 5.84 -11.79
CA ASN A 46 -27.66 5.99 -13.23
C ASN A 46 -27.45 4.64 -13.92
N ARG A 47 -28.56 4.03 -14.33
CA ARG A 47 -28.72 2.61 -14.66
C ARG A 47 -27.89 2.10 -15.86
N ARG A 48 -27.13 2.95 -16.56
CA ARG A 48 -26.28 2.58 -17.73
C ARG A 48 -24.78 2.78 -17.53
N ARG A 49 -24.33 3.16 -16.33
CA ARG A 49 -22.90 3.38 -16.01
C ARG A 49 -22.13 2.24 -15.32
N PRO A 50 -22.73 1.17 -14.75
CA PRO A 50 -21.93 0.13 -14.08
C PRO A 50 -21.09 -0.71 -15.06
N LEU A 51 -21.49 -0.81 -16.33
CA LEU A 51 -20.69 -1.46 -17.37
C LEU A 51 -19.33 -0.74 -17.59
N ARG A 52 -19.29 0.58 -17.46
CA ARG A 52 -18.07 1.38 -17.62
C ARG A 52 -17.10 1.12 -16.46
N PHE A 53 -17.64 1.10 -15.25
CA PHE A 53 -16.90 0.72 -14.06
C PHE A 53 -16.37 -0.71 -14.14
N GLY A 54 -17.16 -1.64 -14.70
CA GLY A 54 -16.71 -3.02 -14.96
C GLY A 54 -15.57 -3.10 -15.99
N ILE A 55 -15.65 -2.36 -17.10
CA ILE A 55 -14.57 -2.28 -18.10
C ILE A 55 -13.29 -1.68 -17.49
N LEU A 56 -13.43 -0.65 -16.67
CA LEU A 56 -12.29 -0.06 -15.96
C LEU A 56 -11.66 -1.07 -15.00
N LEU A 57 -12.45 -1.76 -14.17
CA LEU A 57 -11.94 -2.79 -13.26
C LEU A 57 -11.18 -3.89 -14.02
N LEU A 58 -11.71 -4.33 -15.16
CA LEU A 58 -11.03 -5.29 -16.03
C LEU A 58 -9.70 -4.73 -16.55
N LEU A 59 -9.67 -3.48 -17.01
CA LEU A 59 -8.43 -2.82 -17.46
C LEU A 59 -7.40 -2.71 -16.34
N LEU A 60 -7.82 -2.32 -15.12
CA LEU A 60 -6.92 -2.24 -13.96
C LEU A 60 -6.35 -3.62 -13.60
N LEU A 61 -7.17 -4.68 -13.68
CA LEU A 61 -6.72 -6.05 -13.46
C LEU A 61 -5.73 -6.51 -14.55
N LEU A 62 -5.99 -6.19 -15.82
CA LEU A 62 -5.06 -6.47 -16.92
C LEU A 62 -3.74 -5.73 -16.76
N VAL A 63 -3.77 -4.47 -16.32
CA VAL A 63 -2.57 -3.67 -16.04
C VAL A 63 -1.78 -4.25 -14.87
N PHE A 64 -2.45 -4.71 -13.81
CA PHE A 64 -1.81 -5.36 -12.66
C PHE A 64 -1.14 -6.68 -13.04
N VAL A 65 -1.89 -7.59 -13.67
CA VAL A 65 -1.36 -8.89 -14.14
C VAL A 65 -0.28 -8.68 -15.20
N GLY A 66 -0.48 -7.73 -16.10
CA GLY A 66 0.46 -7.40 -17.17
C GLY A 66 1.82 -6.95 -16.65
N ASN A 67 1.85 -6.11 -15.60
CA ASN A 67 3.12 -5.70 -14.99
C ASN A 67 3.86 -6.88 -14.35
N GLY A 68 3.16 -7.69 -13.54
CA GLY A 68 3.78 -8.88 -12.94
C GLY A 68 4.36 -9.83 -13.99
N ARG A 69 3.62 -10.08 -15.09
CA ARG A 69 4.13 -10.92 -16.19
C ARG A 69 5.28 -10.26 -16.95
N ALA A 70 5.25 -8.96 -17.17
CA ALA A 70 6.32 -8.24 -17.85
C ALA A 70 7.63 -8.31 -17.06
N GLU A 71 7.56 -8.22 -15.73
CA GLU A 71 8.68 -8.40 -14.82
C GLU A 71 9.25 -9.82 -14.89
N CYS A 72 8.40 -10.85 -14.79
CA CYS A 72 8.88 -12.24 -14.90
C CYS A 72 9.53 -12.54 -16.26
N LEU A 73 8.95 -12.03 -17.35
CA LEU A 73 9.50 -12.19 -18.70
C LEU A 73 10.81 -11.41 -18.89
N TYR A 74 10.96 -10.27 -18.22
CA TYR A 74 12.22 -9.51 -18.19
C TYR A 74 13.30 -10.34 -17.48
N ASN A 75 12.98 -10.90 -16.31
CA ASN A 75 13.90 -11.73 -15.53
C ASN A 75 14.27 -13.02 -16.28
N GLU A 76 13.30 -13.66 -16.93
CA GLU A 76 13.56 -14.87 -17.74
C GLU A 76 14.53 -14.56 -18.91
N LYS A 77 14.35 -13.43 -19.59
CA LYS A 77 15.18 -13.08 -20.76
C LYS A 77 16.58 -12.61 -20.41
N ILE A 78 16.78 -11.97 -19.27
CA ILE A 78 18.07 -11.37 -18.90
C ILE A 78 18.85 -12.28 -17.97
N HIS A 79 18.15 -12.96 -17.05
CA HIS A 79 18.76 -13.73 -15.98
C HIS A 79 18.47 -15.24 -16.09
N GLY A 80 17.65 -15.67 -17.06
CA GLY A 80 17.38 -17.10 -17.30
C GLY A 80 16.35 -17.73 -16.37
N PHE A 81 15.79 -16.98 -15.40
CA PHE A 81 14.83 -17.49 -14.42
C PHE A 81 13.53 -16.70 -14.43
N PHE A 82 12.39 -17.39 -14.40
CA PHE A 82 11.06 -16.78 -14.34
C PHE A 82 10.72 -16.46 -12.88
N ALA A 83 11.16 -15.31 -12.37
CA ALA A 83 10.90 -14.86 -11.00
C ALA A 83 10.26 -13.46 -10.96
N GLU A 84 9.39 -13.23 -9.98
CA GLU A 84 8.88 -11.88 -9.67
C GLU A 84 9.92 -11.05 -8.89
N HIS A 85 9.78 -9.72 -8.89
CA HIS A 85 10.71 -8.79 -8.21
C HIS A 85 11.00 -9.14 -6.75
N THR A 86 12.26 -8.99 -6.35
CA THR A 86 12.76 -9.32 -5.01
C THR A 86 12.45 -8.23 -3.97
N GLY A 87 12.38 -8.58 -2.68
CA GLY A 87 12.20 -7.63 -1.56
C GLY A 87 10.74 -7.30 -1.18
N LYS A 88 9.74 -8.06 -1.66
CA LYS A 88 8.30 -7.79 -1.36
C LYS A 88 7.95 -7.93 0.12
N HIS A 89 8.68 -8.79 0.84
CA HIS A 89 8.36 -9.13 2.22
C HIS A 89 9.09 -8.26 3.24
N GLU A 90 10.17 -7.59 2.85
CA GLU A 90 11.03 -6.81 3.73
C GLU A 90 10.25 -5.74 4.51
N ALA A 91 9.42 -4.95 3.82
CA ALA A 91 8.69 -3.86 4.44
C ALA A 91 7.69 -4.32 5.51
N VAL A 92 7.00 -5.42 5.23
CA VAL A 92 6.06 -6.05 6.18
C VAL A 92 6.85 -6.65 7.34
N LEU A 93 7.96 -7.33 7.05
CA LEU A 93 8.79 -7.99 8.04
C LEU A 93 9.42 -7.00 9.04
N CYS A 94 9.93 -5.86 8.58
CA CYS A 94 10.43 -4.80 9.46
C CYS A 94 9.37 -4.32 10.45
N THR A 95 8.14 -4.13 9.96
CA THR A 95 7.01 -3.71 10.80
C THR A 95 6.63 -4.78 11.82
N LEU A 96 6.63 -6.05 11.40
CA LEU A 96 6.31 -7.17 12.28
C LEU A 96 7.40 -7.33 13.36
N LEU A 97 8.68 -7.24 13.00
CA LEU A 97 9.80 -7.27 13.94
C LEU A 97 9.76 -6.10 14.93
N TYR A 98 9.37 -4.90 14.48
CA TYR A 98 9.18 -3.75 15.36
C TYR A 98 8.07 -3.98 16.40
N THR A 99 6.98 -4.63 16.00
CA THR A 99 5.76 -4.78 16.82
C THR A 99 5.72 -6.06 17.64
N CYS A 100 6.62 -7.01 17.37
CA CYS A 100 6.75 -8.28 18.08
C CYS A 100 7.18 -8.06 19.54
N SER A 101 6.47 -8.67 20.48
CA SER A 101 6.82 -8.66 21.91
C SER A 101 7.65 -9.89 22.30
N GLU A 102 8.25 -9.85 23.49
CA GLU A 102 9.00 -11.00 24.03
C GLU A 102 8.08 -12.22 24.25
N GLN A 103 6.82 -11.98 24.61
CA GLN A 103 5.80 -13.02 24.76
C GLN A 103 5.42 -13.64 23.41
N ASP A 104 5.26 -12.83 22.35
CA ASP A 104 4.97 -13.34 21.01
C ASP A 104 6.13 -14.23 20.51
N ALA A 105 7.38 -13.82 20.76
CA ALA A 105 8.58 -14.60 20.43
C ALA A 105 8.61 -15.95 21.18
N GLU A 106 8.25 -15.97 22.46
CA GLU A 106 8.16 -17.19 23.26
C GLU A 106 7.00 -18.08 22.81
N GLU A 107 5.79 -17.53 22.59
CA GLU A 107 4.62 -18.26 22.12
C GLU A 107 4.84 -18.88 20.73
N MET A 108 5.51 -18.18 19.81
CA MET A 108 5.89 -18.74 18.50
C MET A 108 6.87 -19.91 18.63
N THR A 109 7.64 -19.97 19.71
CA THR A 109 8.50 -21.13 20.00
C THR A 109 7.75 -22.28 20.67
N VAL A 110 6.67 -21.99 21.40
CA VAL A 110 5.86 -22.98 22.13
C VAL A 110 4.72 -23.57 21.28
N LEU A 111 4.06 -22.78 20.43
CA LEU A 111 2.96 -23.20 19.53
C LEU A 111 3.38 -24.27 18.51
N ARG A 112 4.67 -24.58 18.40
CA ARG A 112 5.21 -25.64 17.54
C ARG A 112 5.88 -26.79 18.29
N ALA A 113 5.96 -26.73 19.62
CA ALA A 113 6.14 -27.95 20.39
C ALA A 113 4.83 -28.74 20.28
N PRO A 114 4.83 -30.02 19.85
CA PRO A 114 3.60 -30.78 19.79
C PRO A 114 2.95 -30.78 21.17
N VAL A 115 1.70 -30.34 21.26
CA VAL A 115 0.86 -30.54 22.43
C VAL A 115 0.92 -32.03 22.72
N SER A 116 1.49 -32.39 23.87
CA SER A 116 1.54 -33.77 24.33
C SER A 116 0.10 -34.29 24.34
N GLU A 117 -0.14 -35.33 23.55
CA GLU A 117 -1.41 -36.04 23.43
C GLU A 117 -1.68 -36.85 24.72
N LYS A 118 -1.84 -36.15 25.85
CA LYS A 118 -2.14 -36.76 27.16
C LYS A 118 -3.38 -36.23 27.85
N ASP A 119 -4.02 -35.18 27.34
CA ASP A 119 -5.11 -34.54 28.10
C ASP A 119 -6.53 -34.79 27.57
N ILE A 120 -6.74 -35.69 26.59
CA ILE A 120 -8.12 -36.08 26.20
C ILE A 120 -8.23 -37.59 26.00
N SER A 121 -8.53 -38.29 27.09
CA SER A 121 -9.50 -39.39 27.24
C SER A 121 -8.99 -40.45 28.22
N GLY A 122 -9.79 -40.70 29.24
CA GLY A 122 -9.51 -41.66 30.29
C GLY A 122 -9.88 -43.08 29.91
N GLU A 123 -9.12 -44.01 30.50
CA GLU A 123 -9.57 -45.30 31.03
C GLU A 123 -9.98 -46.40 30.02
N LYS A 124 -9.06 -47.34 29.71
CA LYS A 124 -8.93 -48.69 30.32
C LYS A 124 -8.33 -49.76 29.36
N ASP A 125 -7.37 -50.49 29.92
CA ASP A 125 -7.01 -51.90 29.76
C ASP A 125 -6.34 -52.48 28.48
N SER A 126 -5.12 -53.00 28.76
CA SER A 126 -4.60 -54.34 28.42
C SER A 126 -3.52 -54.51 27.33
N SER A 127 -2.38 -55.02 27.83
CA SER A 127 -1.37 -55.91 27.22
C SER A 127 -0.57 -55.46 25.99
N GLY A 128 0.77 -55.45 26.17
CA GLY A 128 1.74 -55.58 25.08
C GLY A 128 3.04 -54.82 25.35
N GLU A 129 4.06 -55.51 25.85
CA GLU A 129 5.45 -55.03 25.82
C GLU A 129 5.92 -54.82 24.38
N GLY A 130 6.64 -53.74 24.13
CA GLY A 130 7.30 -53.44 22.87
C GLY A 130 8.11 -52.16 22.97
N GLU A 131 9.41 -52.32 23.16
CA GLU A 131 10.45 -51.28 23.12
C GLU A 131 10.42 -50.47 21.81
N GLY A 132 10.82 -49.20 21.88
CA GLY A 132 11.13 -48.42 20.69
C GLY A 132 10.71 -46.96 20.78
N SER A 133 11.56 -46.17 21.43
CA SER A 133 11.56 -44.71 21.32
C SER A 133 11.60 -44.29 19.85
N ASP A 134 10.51 -43.71 19.34
CA ASP A 134 10.53 -42.88 18.14
C ASP A 134 9.75 -41.60 18.44
N GLY A 135 10.42 -40.71 19.18
CA GLY A 135 9.97 -39.34 19.37
C GLY A 135 10.05 -38.64 18.02
N THR A 136 8.90 -38.42 17.41
CA THR A 136 8.68 -37.62 16.20
C THR A 136 9.25 -36.22 16.42
N GLY A 137 10.51 -36.05 16.01
CA GLY A 137 11.19 -34.77 15.97
C GLY A 137 10.44 -33.81 15.05
N THR A 138 10.16 -32.62 15.57
CA THR A 138 9.91 -31.44 14.74
C THR A 138 10.91 -31.40 13.58
N SER A 139 10.44 -31.12 12.36
CA SER A 139 11.36 -31.00 11.22
C SER A 139 12.48 -30.01 11.54
N ASP A 140 13.71 -30.41 11.28
CA ASP A 140 14.96 -29.68 11.57
C ASP A 140 14.91 -28.23 11.05
N VAL A 141 14.33 -28.03 9.86
CA VAL A 141 14.04 -26.72 9.24
C VAL A 141 13.17 -25.81 10.12
N GLY A 142 12.23 -26.39 10.88
CA GLY A 142 11.36 -25.64 11.79
C GLY A 142 12.12 -25.04 12.97
N GLN A 143 13.17 -25.73 13.46
CA GLN A 143 14.03 -25.22 14.53
C GLN A 143 14.96 -24.10 14.04
N GLU A 144 15.46 -24.18 12.80
CA GLU A 144 16.27 -23.12 12.20
C GLU A 144 15.48 -21.84 11.98
N LYS A 145 14.24 -21.95 11.48
CA LYS A 145 13.29 -20.82 11.38
C LYS A 145 13.17 -20.07 12.69
N VAL A 146 13.00 -20.80 13.79
CA VAL A 146 12.87 -20.23 15.14
C VAL A 146 14.19 -19.62 15.61
N SER A 147 15.32 -20.26 15.32
CA SER A 147 16.65 -19.79 15.73
C SER A 147 17.03 -18.49 15.02
N LEU A 148 16.80 -18.40 13.70
CA LEU A 148 17.00 -17.19 12.92
C LEU A 148 16.10 -16.05 13.42
N LEU A 149 14.81 -16.34 13.68
CA LEU A 149 13.90 -15.35 14.24
C LEU A 149 14.37 -14.83 15.61
N ARG A 150 14.88 -15.72 16.48
CA ARG A 150 15.47 -15.33 17.77
C ARG A 150 16.69 -14.43 17.58
N ALA A 151 17.59 -14.75 16.64
CA ALA A 151 18.75 -13.93 16.35
C ALA A 151 18.35 -12.50 15.92
N LEU A 152 17.39 -12.38 14.99
CA LEU A 152 16.82 -11.10 14.58
C LEU A 152 16.21 -10.33 15.76
N PHE A 153 15.45 -11.02 16.62
CA PHE A 153 14.81 -10.41 17.76
C PHE A 153 15.81 -9.88 18.80
N VAL A 154 16.86 -10.65 19.08
CA VAL A 154 17.96 -10.23 19.97
C VAL A 154 18.66 -9.01 19.41
N ALA A 155 18.99 -9.00 18.12
CA ALA A 155 19.61 -7.85 17.47
C ALA A 155 18.72 -6.58 17.55
N CYS A 156 17.40 -6.73 17.34
CA CYS A 156 16.44 -5.63 17.50
C CYS A 156 16.39 -5.10 18.95
N LYS A 157 16.43 -6.00 19.94
CA LYS A 157 16.45 -5.65 21.36
C LYS A 157 17.72 -4.92 21.76
N GLU A 158 18.88 -5.40 21.34
CA GLU A 158 20.18 -4.79 21.65
C GLU A 158 20.31 -3.37 21.08
N ARG A 159 19.72 -3.13 19.90
CA ARG A 159 19.67 -1.80 19.30
C ARG A 159 18.55 -0.90 19.83
N GLY A 160 17.65 -1.43 20.67
CA GLY A 160 16.54 -0.67 21.24
C GLY A 160 15.55 -0.15 20.19
N VAL A 161 15.37 -0.90 19.10
CA VAL A 161 14.58 -0.46 17.93
C VAL A 161 13.16 -1.01 17.93
N ARG A 162 12.71 -1.71 18.98
CA ARG A 162 11.37 -2.31 19.02
C ARG A 162 10.35 -1.35 19.62
N MET A 163 9.08 -1.61 19.38
CA MET A 163 7.98 -0.88 20.00
C MET A 163 7.99 -0.98 21.53
N ALA A 164 8.50 -2.10 22.08
CA ALA A 164 8.65 -2.30 23.52
C ALA A 164 9.73 -1.39 24.15
N ASP A 165 10.66 -0.89 23.34
CA ASP A 165 11.78 -0.06 23.79
C ASP A 165 11.42 1.45 23.80
N VAL A 166 10.20 1.79 23.35
CA VAL A 166 9.65 3.15 23.42
C VAL A 166 9.50 3.57 24.90
N PRO A 167 9.93 4.80 25.29
CA PRO A 167 9.86 5.25 26.67
C PRO A 167 8.48 5.10 27.31
N ALA A 168 8.46 4.69 28.59
CA ALA A 168 7.21 4.55 29.34
C ALA A 168 6.49 5.90 29.46
N GLY A 169 5.24 5.96 28.97
CA GLY A 169 4.45 7.18 28.94
C GLY A 169 4.59 8.02 27.66
N ALA A 170 5.36 7.54 26.68
CA ALA A 170 5.47 8.20 25.39
C ALA A 170 4.11 8.36 24.71
N ASP A 171 3.91 9.50 24.06
CA ASP A 171 2.70 9.74 23.31
C ASP A 171 2.73 9.01 21.94
N TRP A 172 1.62 9.11 21.22
CA TRP A 172 1.50 8.50 19.90
C TRP A 172 2.45 9.11 18.85
N VAL A 173 2.86 10.38 19.03
CA VAL A 173 3.78 11.09 18.13
C VAL A 173 5.19 10.57 18.31
N GLU A 174 5.62 10.43 19.55
CA GLU A 174 6.90 9.86 19.95
C GLU A 174 6.99 8.41 19.48
N THR A 175 5.96 7.60 19.73
CA THR A 175 5.90 6.20 19.26
C THR A 175 6.02 6.10 17.74
N ALA A 176 5.30 6.94 16.99
CA ALA A 176 5.36 6.94 15.53
C ALA A 176 6.65 7.55 14.97
N SER A 177 7.38 8.32 15.76
CA SER A 177 8.70 8.88 15.38
C SER A 177 9.80 7.88 15.65
N HIS A 178 9.79 7.25 16.83
CA HIS A 178 10.65 6.12 17.16
C HIS A 178 10.56 5.02 16.12
N TYR A 179 9.34 4.67 15.70
CA TYR A 179 9.15 3.70 14.62
C TYR A 179 9.82 4.13 13.31
N ALA A 180 9.72 5.42 12.96
CA ALA A 180 10.32 5.92 11.74
C ALA A 180 11.85 5.92 11.75
N ASP A 181 12.43 6.20 12.91
CA ASP A 181 13.88 6.14 13.10
C ASP A 181 14.37 4.68 13.16
N SER A 182 13.54 3.77 13.68
CA SER A 182 13.85 2.34 13.83
C SER A 182 13.73 1.55 12.54
N TYR A 183 12.84 1.94 11.61
CA TYR A 183 12.49 1.14 10.44
C TYR A 183 13.69 0.84 9.53
N ASP A 184 14.48 1.87 9.19
CA ASP A 184 15.66 1.70 8.34
C ASP A 184 16.75 0.89 9.06
N ILE A 185 16.88 1.04 10.39
CA ILE A 185 17.83 0.26 11.20
C ILE A 185 17.43 -1.22 11.19
N ILE A 186 16.14 -1.52 11.35
CA ILE A 186 15.65 -2.90 11.31
C ILE A 186 15.89 -3.51 9.93
N GLY A 187 15.59 -2.78 8.85
CA GLY A 187 15.80 -3.27 7.48
C GLY A 187 17.27 -3.45 7.14
N TYR A 188 18.01 -2.34 7.08
CA TYR A 188 19.36 -2.31 6.53
C TYR A 188 20.43 -2.84 7.47
N ASP A 189 20.32 -2.57 8.77
CA ASP A 189 21.41 -2.87 9.70
C ASP A 189 21.23 -4.21 10.43
N ILE A 190 20.02 -4.78 10.43
CA ILE A 190 19.69 -6.01 11.15
C ILE A 190 19.19 -7.09 10.18
N LEU A 191 18.06 -6.86 9.52
CA LEU A 191 17.36 -7.89 8.75
C LEU A 191 18.19 -8.37 7.56
N ILE A 192 18.57 -7.45 6.67
CA ILE A 192 19.39 -7.74 5.48
C ILE A 192 20.66 -8.52 5.86
N PRO A 193 21.55 -7.99 6.73
CA PRO A 193 22.82 -8.68 7.02
C PRO A 193 22.63 -10.03 7.72
N THR A 194 21.64 -10.16 8.61
CA THR A 194 21.42 -11.41 9.35
C THR A 194 20.89 -12.51 8.42
N VAL A 195 19.91 -12.19 7.58
CA VAL A 195 19.33 -13.18 6.66
C VAL A 195 20.30 -13.51 5.53
N GLU A 196 21.02 -12.53 4.97
CA GLU A 196 22.05 -12.83 3.97
C GLU A 196 23.16 -13.72 4.52
N THR A 197 23.58 -13.51 5.77
CA THR A 197 24.59 -14.36 6.42
C THR A 197 24.06 -15.78 6.56
N PHE A 198 22.82 -15.93 7.05
CA PHE A 198 22.16 -17.24 7.16
C PHE A 198 22.07 -17.96 5.81
N VAL A 199 21.65 -17.28 4.75
CA VAL A 199 21.56 -17.86 3.40
C VAL A 199 22.93 -18.33 2.90
N LYS A 200 24.01 -17.57 3.17
CA LYS A 200 25.38 -17.93 2.77
C LYS A 200 25.96 -19.08 3.59
N GLU A 201 25.52 -19.27 4.83
CA GLU A 201 25.95 -20.38 5.70
C GLU A 201 25.21 -21.69 5.40
N HIS A 202 24.03 -21.62 4.77
CA HIS A 202 23.16 -22.77 4.47
C HIS A 202 22.75 -22.85 2.98
N PRO A 203 23.67 -22.74 2.01
CA PRO A 203 23.31 -22.72 0.58
C PRO A 203 22.63 -24.02 0.12
N GLU A 204 22.93 -25.15 0.76
CA GLU A 204 22.36 -26.46 0.45
C GLU A 204 20.89 -26.63 0.84
N ASP A 205 20.33 -25.76 1.69
CA ASP A 205 18.93 -25.84 2.13
C ASP A 205 17.97 -25.10 1.19
N PHE A 206 18.51 -24.45 0.15
CA PHE A 206 17.76 -23.65 -0.80
C PHE A 206 17.83 -24.27 -2.19
N HIS A 207 16.66 -24.62 -2.73
CA HIS A 207 16.55 -25.26 -4.03
C HIS A 207 15.54 -24.52 -4.91
N TRP A 208 15.84 -24.47 -6.20
CA TRP A 208 14.91 -23.96 -7.20
C TRP A 208 13.90 -25.05 -7.57
N ASP A 209 12.61 -24.77 -7.42
CA ASP A 209 11.53 -25.64 -7.86
C ASP A 209 11.07 -25.25 -9.27
N ASP A 210 11.38 -26.10 -10.26
CA ASP A 210 10.99 -25.92 -11.66
C ASP A 210 9.47 -25.93 -11.89
N GLN A 211 8.67 -26.55 -11.02
CA GLN A 211 7.22 -26.59 -11.17
C GLN A 211 6.55 -25.30 -10.72
N THR A 212 7.02 -24.74 -9.59
CA THR A 212 6.46 -23.51 -9.05
C THR A 212 7.24 -22.25 -9.44
N HIS A 213 8.38 -22.41 -10.12
CA HIS A 213 9.32 -21.34 -10.51
C HIS A 213 9.68 -20.45 -9.32
N ARG A 214 10.01 -21.06 -8.18
CA ARG A 214 10.37 -20.36 -6.94
C ARG A 214 11.48 -21.08 -6.20
N MET A 215 12.23 -20.32 -5.42
CA MET A 215 13.12 -20.87 -4.41
C MET A 215 12.30 -21.46 -3.25
N VAL A 216 12.74 -22.62 -2.77
CA VAL A 216 12.14 -23.35 -1.66
C VAL A 216 13.20 -23.56 -0.59
N TRP A 217 12.82 -23.37 0.68
CA TRP A 217 13.68 -23.61 1.83
C TRP A 217 13.29 -24.93 2.53
N GLU A 218 14.04 -25.98 2.23
CA GLU A 218 13.85 -27.34 2.75
C GLU A 218 15.20 -28.04 2.90
N LYS A 219 15.39 -28.77 4.00
CA LYS A 219 16.57 -29.64 4.17
C LYS A 219 16.44 -30.86 3.27
N GLU A 220 17.35 -31.00 2.33
CA GLU A 220 17.40 -32.17 1.46
C GLU A 220 17.76 -33.43 2.28
N LYS A 221 16.90 -34.46 2.27
CA LYS A 221 17.38 -35.82 2.55
C LYS A 221 18.07 -36.31 1.29
N LYS A 222 19.41 -36.21 1.26
CA LYS A 222 20.28 -36.69 0.18
C LYS A 222 19.69 -37.84 -0.62
N THR A 223 19.38 -37.60 -1.89
CA THR A 223 19.74 -38.56 -2.92
C THR A 223 20.09 -37.83 -4.22
N ASP A 224 21.31 -38.13 -4.65
CA ASP A 224 21.87 -38.02 -5.99
C ASP A 224 22.41 -36.66 -6.47
N ALA A 225 23.73 -36.58 -6.30
CA ALA A 225 24.64 -35.66 -6.94
C ALA A 225 24.48 -35.63 -8.47
N ASN A 226 24.08 -34.47 -8.99
CA ASN A 226 24.78 -33.77 -10.08
C ASN A 226 23.98 -32.53 -10.48
N ALA A 227 24.47 -31.35 -10.15
CA ALA A 227 24.15 -30.14 -10.89
C ALA A 227 25.44 -29.34 -11.04
N GLY A 228 25.88 -29.24 -12.30
CA GLY A 228 27.15 -28.68 -12.69
C GLY A 228 27.23 -27.19 -12.42
N ALA A 229 28.40 -26.76 -11.97
CA ALA A 229 28.79 -25.37 -11.89
C ALA A 229 28.87 -24.77 -13.31
N SER A 230 28.09 -23.72 -13.58
CA SER A 230 28.35 -22.81 -14.69
C SER A 230 27.85 -21.40 -14.38
N GLU A 231 28.70 -20.40 -14.68
CA GLU A 231 28.47 -18.94 -14.72
C GLU A 231 28.22 -18.20 -13.37
N ALA A 232 29.08 -18.53 -12.42
CA ALA A 232 28.97 -18.27 -10.99
C ALA A 232 29.39 -16.89 -10.44
N LYS A 233 28.87 -15.75 -10.93
CA LYS A 233 28.95 -14.50 -10.13
C LYS A 233 27.70 -13.64 -10.15
N GLN A 234 27.02 -13.52 -11.29
CA GLN A 234 25.73 -12.81 -11.36
C GLN A 234 24.57 -13.72 -10.92
N ASP A 235 24.66 -15.01 -11.22
CA ASP A 235 23.66 -16.02 -10.83
C ASP A 235 23.68 -16.33 -9.33
N GLU A 236 24.87 -16.28 -8.72
CA GLU A 236 25.03 -16.47 -7.26
C GLU A 236 24.35 -15.34 -6.48
N GLN A 237 24.54 -14.09 -6.90
CA GLN A 237 23.92 -12.94 -6.24
C GLN A 237 22.39 -12.97 -6.36
N MET A 238 21.86 -13.33 -7.52
CA MET A 238 20.42 -13.49 -7.71
C MET A 238 19.85 -14.66 -6.92
N GLY A 239 20.57 -15.78 -6.83
CA GLY A 239 20.19 -16.93 -6.01
C GLY A 239 20.10 -16.55 -4.52
N VAL A 240 21.05 -15.75 -4.03
CA VAL A 240 21.03 -15.21 -2.66
C VAL A 240 19.83 -14.29 -2.44
N GLU A 241 19.49 -13.40 -3.39
CA GLU A 241 18.32 -12.52 -3.29
C GLU A 241 17.00 -13.31 -3.26
N LEU A 242 16.86 -14.36 -4.08
CA LEU A 242 15.67 -15.21 -4.10
C LEU A 242 15.55 -16.07 -2.83
N ALA A 243 16.67 -16.58 -2.31
CA ALA A 243 16.71 -17.29 -1.04
C ALA A 243 16.36 -16.34 0.13
N TYR A 244 16.90 -15.12 0.13
CA TYR A 244 16.56 -14.07 1.08
C TYR A 244 15.05 -13.79 1.12
N ASP A 245 14.40 -13.68 -0.04
CA ASP A 245 12.96 -13.47 -0.11
C ASP A 245 12.16 -14.66 0.39
N THR A 246 12.63 -15.87 0.13
CA THR A 246 12.01 -17.11 0.61
C THR A 246 12.05 -17.14 2.13
N VAL A 247 13.21 -16.87 2.74
CA VAL A 247 13.36 -16.76 4.19
C VAL A 247 12.47 -15.65 4.75
N SER A 248 12.50 -14.46 4.15
CA SER A 248 11.69 -13.32 4.57
C SER A 248 10.19 -13.62 4.52
N GLY A 249 9.72 -14.30 3.48
CA GLY A 249 8.34 -14.72 3.33
C GLY A 249 7.91 -15.73 4.41
N GLU A 250 8.76 -16.69 4.74
CA GLU A 250 8.52 -17.64 5.83
C GLU A 250 8.51 -16.95 7.21
N LEU A 251 9.42 -16.02 7.46
CA LEU A 251 9.44 -15.22 8.68
C LEU A 251 8.18 -14.35 8.82
N VAL A 252 7.70 -13.74 7.73
CA VAL A 252 6.42 -13.01 7.72
C VAL A 252 5.27 -13.95 8.09
N LYS A 253 5.18 -15.14 7.50
CA LYS A 253 4.11 -16.11 7.84
C LYS A 253 4.14 -16.50 9.32
N LEU A 254 5.34 -16.66 9.90
CA LEU A 254 5.48 -16.94 11.32
C LEU A 254 4.99 -15.75 12.16
N LEU A 255 5.50 -14.56 11.89
CA LEU A 255 5.19 -13.36 12.66
C LEU A 255 3.77 -12.84 12.47
N LEU A 256 3.07 -13.17 11.38
CA LEU A 256 1.67 -12.79 11.18
C LEU A 256 0.72 -13.36 12.25
N HIS A 257 1.13 -14.42 12.96
CA HIS A 257 0.35 -15.02 14.05
C HIS A 257 0.54 -14.31 15.40
N GLN A 258 1.45 -13.33 15.49
CA GLN A 258 1.65 -12.54 16.71
C GLN A 258 0.40 -11.73 17.07
N ASN A 259 0.35 -11.21 18.29
CA ASN A 259 -0.74 -10.34 18.72
C ASN A 259 -0.93 -9.16 17.75
N PRO A 260 -2.10 -8.97 17.11
CA PRO A 260 -2.29 -7.91 16.12
C PRO A 260 -2.44 -6.53 16.75
N ARG A 261 -2.58 -6.42 18.08
CA ARG A 261 -2.86 -5.14 18.76
C ARG A 261 -1.74 -4.10 18.61
N PRO A 262 -0.45 -4.41 18.83
CA PRO A 262 0.62 -3.43 18.66
C PRO A 262 0.73 -2.96 17.21
N PHE A 263 0.57 -3.88 16.25
CA PHE A 263 0.51 -3.58 14.83
C PHE A 263 -0.64 -2.63 14.47
N LEU A 264 -1.88 -2.95 14.89
CA LEU A 264 -3.05 -2.09 14.64
C LEU A 264 -2.92 -0.72 15.32
N ARG A 265 -2.33 -0.67 16.51
CA ARG A 265 -2.05 0.58 17.22
C ARG A 265 -1.06 1.45 16.44
N LEU A 266 0.06 0.86 16.00
CA LEU A 266 1.06 1.56 15.19
C LEU A 266 0.47 2.05 13.86
N TYR A 267 -0.35 1.22 13.22
CA TYR A 267 -1.09 1.58 12.01
C TYR A 267 -1.99 2.80 12.23
N ALA A 268 -2.77 2.81 13.32
CA ALA A 268 -3.61 3.95 13.68
C ALA A 268 -2.77 5.23 13.92
N TYR A 269 -1.65 5.12 14.62
CA TYR A 269 -0.75 6.27 14.84
C TYR A 269 -0.18 6.81 13.53
N ASN A 270 0.19 5.95 12.58
CA ASN A 270 0.66 6.38 11.27
C ASN A 270 -0.44 7.02 10.42
N ILE A 271 -1.69 6.56 10.51
CA ILE A 271 -2.83 7.24 9.87
C ILE A 271 -2.97 8.66 10.43
N VAL A 272 -3.00 8.82 11.76
CA VAL A 272 -3.16 10.15 12.36
C VAL A 272 -1.98 11.05 12.02
N LYS A 273 -0.74 10.53 12.08
CA LYS A 273 0.47 11.23 11.66
C LYS A 273 0.37 11.67 10.19
N GLY A 274 -0.09 10.78 9.32
CA GLY A 274 -0.27 11.06 7.90
C GLY A 274 -1.28 12.15 7.63
N LEU A 275 -2.43 12.15 8.31
CA LEU A 275 -3.41 13.23 8.20
C LEU A 275 -2.79 14.59 8.54
N VAL A 276 -2.07 14.68 9.66
CA VAL A 276 -1.36 15.91 10.05
C VAL A 276 -0.33 16.31 9.00
N CYS A 277 0.49 15.37 8.53
CA CYS A 277 1.51 15.63 7.52
C CYS A 277 0.97 16.08 6.16
N THR A 278 -0.29 15.77 5.83
CA THR A 278 -0.88 16.20 4.56
C THR A 278 -1.24 17.68 4.54
N ASN A 279 -1.30 18.38 5.67
CA ASN A 279 -1.58 19.82 5.67
C ASN A 279 -0.63 20.65 6.53
N GLY A 280 0.22 20.04 7.36
CA GLY A 280 1.21 20.77 8.13
C GLY A 280 2.40 19.92 8.53
N ARG A 281 3.32 20.55 9.26
CA ARG A 281 4.50 19.89 9.83
C ARG A 281 4.12 19.23 11.16
N MET A 282 4.72 18.07 11.43
CA MET A 282 4.55 17.34 12.69
C MET A 282 5.26 18.08 13.84
N MET A 283 4.58 19.05 14.45
CA MET A 283 5.03 19.80 15.62
C MET A 283 3.86 19.86 16.62
N PRO A 284 4.09 19.68 17.94
CA PRO A 284 3.02 19.63 18.93
C PRO A 284 2.04 20.81 18.86
N ALA A 285 2.55 22.02 18.63
CA ALA A 285 1.73 23.23 18.48
C ALA A 285 0.93 23.27 17.16
N LEU A 286 1.40 22.62 16.10
CA LEU A 286 0.74 22.61 14.78
C LEU A 286 -0.31 21.51 14.66
N ILE A 287 -0.22 20.41 15.42
CA ILE A 287 -1.22 19.33 15.41
C ILE A 287 -2.65 19.87 15.58
N PRO A 288 -2.99 20.65 16.64
CA PRO A 288 -4.34 21.17 16.81
C PRO A 288 -4.75 22.11 15.68
N PHE A 289 -3.81 22.88 15.14
CA PHE A 289 -4.06 23.74 13.97
C PHE A 289 -4.37 22.93 12.71
N CYS A 290 -3.65 21.83 12.45
CA CYS A 290 -3.88 20.93 11.33
C CYS A 290 -5.26 20.27 11.39
N LEU A 291 -5.67 19.83 12.59
CA LEU A 291 -7.01 19.31 12.83
C LEU A 291 -8.09 20.39 12.66
N PHE A 292 -7.81 21.61 13.11
CA PHE A 292 -8.69 22.76 12.88
C PHE A 292 -8.88 23.06 11.40
N LEU A 293 -7.81 23.00 10.59
CA LEU A 293 -7.89 23.19 9.14
C LEU A 293 -8.78 22.14 8.46
N TYR A 294 -8.73 20.87 8.89
CA TYR A 294 -9.68 19.86 8.42
C TYR A 294 -11.12 20.17 8.81
N GLY A 295 -11.32 20.66 10.04
CA GLY A 295 -12.64 21.14 10.49
C GLY A 295 -13.17 22.26 9.60
N LEU A 296 -12.37 23.29 9.32
CA LEU A 296 -12.72 24.37 8.40
C LEU A 296 -13.01 23.87 6.99
N TYR A 297 -12.16 22.98 6.47
CA TYR A 297 -12.34 22.37 5.16
C TYR A 297 -13.70 21.67 5.07
N PHE A 298 -14.05 20.86 6.07
CA PHE A 298 -15.33 20.15 6.13
C PHE A 298 -16.52 21.12 6.25
N LEU A 299 -16.40 22.19 7.06
CA LEU A 299 -17.44 23.22 7.17
C LEU A 299 -17.66 23.95 5.84
N PHE A 300 -16.59 24.33 5.13
CA PHE A 300 -16.69 24.93 3.80
C PHE A 300 -17.30 23.98 2.79
N TYR A 301 -16.91 22.70 2.82
CA TYR A 301 -17.52 21.66 1.98
C TYR A 301 -19.04 21.57 2.19
N LEU A 302 -19.50 21.49 3.45
CA LEU A 302 -20.93 21.44 3.77
C LEU A 302 -21.67 22.70 3.27
N TRP A 303 -21.03 23.86 3.36
CA TRP A 303 -21.63 25.10 2.88
C TRP A 303 -21.74 25.15 1.35
N ILE A 304 -20.68 24.78 0.63
CA ILE A 304 -20.67 24.68 -0.84
C ILE A 304 -21.73 23.66 -1.31
N ARG A 305 -21.83 22.51 -0.64
CA ARG A 305 -22.88 21.51 -0.88
C ARG A 305 -24.28 22.09 -0.69
N LYS A 306 -24.51 22.86 0.38
CA LYS A 306 -25.79 23.56 0.64
C LYS A 306 -26.12 24.57 -0.46
N LYS A 307 -25.11 25.26 -1.01
CA LYS A 307 -25.25 26.21 -2.13
C LYS A 307 -25.37 25.56 -3.51
N LYS A 308 -25.34 24.22 -3.58
CA LYS A 308 -25.47 23.41 -4.81
C LYS A 308 -24.38 23.68 -5.87
N GLU A 309 -23.22 24.13 -5.45
CA GLU A 309 -22.04 24.30 -6.31
C GLU A 309 -21.37 22.96 -6.58
N ARG A 310 -21.84 22.27 -7.63
CA ARG A 310 -21.50 20.87 -7.88
C ARG A 310 -20.02 20.64 -8.19
N GLU A 311 -19.41 21.50 -9.00
CA GLU A 311 -18.04 21.29 -9.49
C GLU A 311 -17.02 21.41 -8.35
N ILE A 312 -17.13 22.48 -7.54
CA ILE A 312 -16.24 22.73 -6.39
C ILE A 312 -16.46 21.66 -5.31
N ALA A 313 -17.72 21.28 -5.04
CA ALA A 313 -18.01 20.21 -4.09
C ALA A 313 -17.41 18.87 -4.53
N LEU A 314 -17.52 18.52 -5.83
CA LEU A 314 -16.95 17.30 -6.38
C LEU A 314 -15.42 17.30 -6.30
N PHE A 315 -14.79 18.42 -6.64
CA PHE A 315 -13.33 18.54 -6.53
C PHE A 315 -12.86 18.37 -5.08
N ALA A 316 -13.51 19.04 -4.13
CA ALA A 316 -13.18 18.91 -2.71
C ALA A 316 -13.38 17.47 -2.19
N GLU A 317 -14.43 16.79 -2.63
CA GLU A 317 -14.70 15.40 -2.26
C GLU A 317 -13.65 14.44 -2.81
N VAL A 318 -13.25 14.61 -4.08
CA VAL A 318 -12.16 13.81 -4.68
C VAL A 318 -10.86 14.03 -3.92
N VAL A 319 -10.52 15.28 -3.56
CA VAL A 319 -9.30 15.59 -2.78
C VAL A 319 -9.36 14.95 -1.39
N PHE A 320 -10.48 15.07 -0.68
CA PHE A 320 -10.63 14.51 0.66
C PHE A 320 -10.52 12.97 0.65
N LEU A 321 -11.14 12.32 -0.33
CA LEU A 321 -11.07 10.87 -0.50
C LEU A 321 -9.67 10.42 -0.94
N ALA A 322 -9.00 11.19 -1.79
CA ALA A 322 -7.61 10.92 -2.17
C ALA A 322 -6.67 11.02 -0.97
N ILE A 323 -6.85 12.01 -0.09
CA ILE A 323 -6.09 12.12 1.17
C ILE A 323 -6.36 10.92 2.07
N ALA A 324 -7.63 10.58 2.31
CA ALA A 324 -8.01 9.47 3.18
C ALA A 324 -7.42 8.14 2.69
N PHE A 325 -7.50 7.88 1.38
CA PHE A 325 -6.93 6.70 0.78
C PHE A 325 -5.40 6.72 0.80
N ASN A 326 -4.77 7.85 0.46
CA ASN A 326 -3.31 7.99 0.49
C ASN A 326 -2.79 7.69 1.89
N VAL A 327 -3.34 8.34 2.91
CA VAL A 327 -2.92 8.13 4.30
C VAL A 327 -3.24 6.72 4.79
N GLY A 328 -4.41 6.18 4.45
CA GLY A 328 -4.82 4.83 4.85
C GLY A 328 -3.95 3.73 4.24
N MET A 329 -3.66 3.82 2.94
CA MET A 329 -2.88 2.81 2.22
C MET A 329 -1.38 2.98 2.42
N VAL A 330 -0.85 4.20 2.34
CA VAL A 330 0.58 4.45 2.64
C VAL A 330 0.85 4.09 4.09
N GLY A 331 -0.06 4.43 5.01
CA GLY A 331 0.04 4.01 6.40
C GLY A 331 0.03 2.49 6.58
N ALA A 332 -0.57 1.72 5.66
CA ALA A 332 -0.72 0.27 5.75
C ALA A 332 0.39 -0.51 5.05
N VAL A 333 1.06 0.10 4.06
CA VAL A 333 1.97 -0.62 3.17
C VAL A 333 3.37 -0.03 3.15
N ILE A 334 3.48 1.29 3.29
CA ILE A 334 4.77 1.99 3.34
C ILE A 334 4.89 2.67 4.70
N PHE A 335 4.80 1.82 5.72
CA PHE A 335 5.25 2.11 7.06
C PHE A 335 6.74 2.51 6.98
N PRO A 336 7.23 3.62 7.56
CA PRO A 336 6.67 4.93 7.89
C PRO A 336 7.43 6.03 7.11
N GLN A 337 7.04 6.31 5.87
CA GLN A 337 7.65 7.43 5.13
C GLN A 337 6.66 8.61 5.02
N PRO A 338 6.67 9.55 6.00
CA PRO A 338 5.91 10.82 5.90
C PRO A 338 6.15 11.57 4.59
N ARG A 339 7.29 11.30 3.93
CA ARG A 339 7.65 11.81 2.59
C ARG A 339 6.60 11.49 1.53
N TYR A 340 5.86 10.38 1.65
CA TYR A 340 4.79 10.04 0.70
C TYR A 340 3.43 10.60 1.09
N MET A 341 3.23 10.88 2.38
CA MET A 341 1.98 11.46 2.88
C MET A 341 1.86 12.96 2.54
N ILE A 342 2.99 13.65 2.30
CA ILE A 342 3.01 15.08 1.95
C ILE A 342 2.44 15.39 0.55
N TYR A 343 2.37 14.41 -0.35
CA TYR A 343 2.00 14.66 -1.77
C TYR A 343 0.59 15.22 -1.94
N SER A 344 -0.31 14.96 -0.99
CA SER A 344 -1.67 15.49 -1.05
C SER A 344 -1.80 16.94 -0.55
N MET A 345 -0.72 17.54 -0.03
CA MET A 345 -0.75 18.88 0.59
C MET A 345 -1.16 19.98 -0.39
N GLY A 346 -0.57 20.00 -1.58
CA GLY A 346 -0.94 21.00 -2.60
C GLY A 346 -2.42 20.92 -2.99
N LEU A 347 -2.97 19.71 -3.11
CA LEU A 347 -4.38 19.48 -3.44
C LEU A 347 -5.31 19.92 -2.30
N PHE A 348 -4.94 19.64 -1.05
CA PHE A 348 -5.70 20.09 0.13
C PHE A 348 -5.89 21.62 0.11
N TYR A 349 -4.80 22.37 -0.03
CA TYR A 349 -4.85 23.83 -0.05
C TYR A 349 -5.54 24.38 -1.29
N THR A 350 -5.35 23.78 -2.46
CA THR A 350 -6.02 24.19 -3.70
C THR A 350 -7.54 24.07 -3.58
N ALA A 351 -8.03 22.91 -3.11
CA ALA A 351 -9.45 22.70 -2.90
C ALA A 351 -10.01 23.63 -1.81
N GLY A 352 -9.28 23.83 -0.72
CA GLY A 352 -9.65 24.76 0.34
C GLY A 352 -9.80 26.19 -0.17
N MET A 353 -8.83 26.69 -0.93
CA MET A 353 -8.85 28.05 -1.48
C MET A 353 -9.95 28.25 -2.52
N LEU A 354 -10.23 27.26 -3.37
CA LEU A 354 -11.35 27.32 -4.31
C LEU A 354 -12.70 27.48 -3.58
N MET A 355 -12.88 26.77 -2.47
CA MET A 355 -14.07 26.95 -1.64
C MET A 355 -14.12 28.37 -1.05
N VAL A 356 -13.02 28.87 -0.47
CA VAL A 356 -12.95 30.23 0.10
C VAL A 356 -13.23 31.32 -0.93
N VAL A 357 -12.66 31.23 -2.13
CA VAL A 357 -12.89 32.22 -3.21
C VAL A 357 -14.37 32.24 -3.60
N ASN A 358 -14.99 31.07 -3.82
CA ASN A 358 -16.41 30.99 -4.17
C ASN A 358 -17.32 31.60 -3.09
N ILE A 359 -16.95 31.37 -1.84
CA ILE A 359 -17.59 31.92 -0.65
C ILE A 359 -17.53 33.45 -0.64
N LEU A 360 -16.36 34.02 -0.89
CA LEU A 360 -16.12 35.47 -0.88
C LEU A 360 -16.78 36.18 -2.06
N GLU A 361 -16.73 35.61 -3.26
CA GLU A 361 -17.40 36.16 -4.46
C GLU A 361 -18.92 36.24 -4.27
N LYS A 362 -19.51 35.23 -3.64
CA LYS A 362 -20.96 35.23 -3.37
C LYS A 362 -21.34 36.11 -2.18
N GLY A 363 -20.49 36.21 -1.16
CA GLY A 363 -20.69 37.13 -0.04
C GLY A 363 -20.63 38.59 -0.49
N SER A 364 -19.68 38.94 -1.35
CA SER A 364 -19.54 40.29 -1.93
C SER A 364 -20.64 40.63 -2.93
N GLY A 365 -21.17 39.63 -3.64
CA GLY A 365 -22.36 39.80 -4.51
C GLY A 365 -23.65 40.14 -3.75
N VAL A 366 -23.77 39.73 -2.48
CA VAL A 366 -24.91 40.08 -1.61
C VAL A 366 -24.74 41.46 -0.98
N ALA A 367 -23.52 41.82 -0.54
CA ALA A 367 -23.23 43.16 0.00
C ALA A 367 -23.28 44.27 -1.08
N GLY A 368 -22.99 43.96 -2.34
CA GLY A 368 -23.11 44.90 -3.47
C GLY A 368 -24.52 45.00 -4.08
N GLY A 369 -25.47 44.18 -3.62
CA GLY A 369 -26.81 44.06 -4.20
C GLY A 369 -27.75 45.23 -3.90
N GLU A 370 -27.56 45.94 -2.79
CA GLU A 370 -28.34 47.15 -2.48
C GLU A 370 -27.86 48.39 -3.25
N SER A 371 -26.58 48.45 -3.63
CA SER A 371 -26.06 49.62 -4.36
C SER A 371 -26.14 49.50 -5.89
N ARG A 372 -26.42 48.30 -6.44
CA ARG A 372 -26.47 48.08 -7.91
C ARG A 372 -27.83 48.31 -8.56
N LYS A 373 -28.91 48.51 -7.80
CA LYS A 373 -30.23 48.89 -8.37
C LYS A 373 -30.27 50.34 -8.89
N ALA A 374 -29.25 51.16 -8.62
CA ALA A 374 -29.16 52.55 -9.07
C ALA A 374 -28.20 52.78 -10.26
N ARG A 375 -27.56 51.74 -10.81
CA ARG A 375 -26.71 51.86 -12.02
C ARG A 375 -27.18 50.89 -13.09
N GLY A 376 -28.34 51.20 -13.66
CA GLY A 376 -28.70 50.75 -14.99
C GLY A 376 -27.74 51.30 -16.05
N ALA A 377 -27.68 50.59 -17.17
CA ALA A 377 -27.04 50.94 -18.42
C ALA A 377 -25.50 50.99 -18.42
N GLY A 378 -24.87 49.88 -18.84
CA GLY A 378 -23.50 49.94 -19.33
C GLY A 378 -22.82 48.58 -19.46
N ARG A 379 -22.59 48.18 -20.72
CA ARG A 379 -21.64 47.14 -21.18
C ARG A 379 -22.05 45.68 -21.00
N GLY A 380 -22.73 45.17 -22.02
CA GLY A 380 -22.33 43.89 -22.59
C GLY A 380 -20.96 44.04 -23.26
N ILE A 381 -20.05 43.09 -23.03
CA ILE A 381 -18.83 42.82 -23.81
C ILE A 381 -18.37 41.41 -23.38
N LEU A 382 -17.93 40.61 -24.34
CA LEU A 382 -17.46 39.21 -24.29
C LEU A 382 -18.51 38.10 -24.42
N ARG A 383 -19.24 38.15 -25.54
CA ARG A 383 -19.62 36.92 -26.26
C ARG A 383 -18.94 36.97 -27.63
N GLY A 384 -17.88 36.19 -27.81
CA GLY A 384 -17.16 36.15 -29.08
C GLY A 384 -15.99 35.17 -29.07
N SER A 385 -16.24 33.94 -29.51
CA SER A 385 -15.31 33.24 -30.41
C SER A 385 -16.02 32.05 -31.07
N ARG A 386 -16.60 32.31 -32.25
CA ARG A 386 -16.82 31.32 -33.31
C ARG A 386 -16.89 32.10 -34.62
N ALA A 387 -15.73 32.36 -35.18
CA ALA A 387 -15.57 32.75 -36.57
C ALA A 387 -15.47 31.46 -37.41
N GLY A 388 -16.22 31.43 -38.50
CA GLY A 388 -16.39 30.34 -39.44
C GLY A 388 -17.47 30.75 -40.42
N GLU A 389 -17.09 31.66 -41.33
CA GLU A 389 -17.86 32.24 -42.44
C GLU A 389 -18.53 31.11 -43.28
N SER A 390 -19.82 31.14 -43.68
CA SER A 390 -20.50 32.10 -44.57
C SER A 390 -19.86 32.10 -45.97
N TRP A 391 -20.44 31.57 -47.06
CA TRP A 391 -21.67 32.07 -47.69
C TRP A 391 -22.10 31.27 -48.95
N LYS A 392 -23.29 31.63 -49.47
CA LYS A 392 -23.98 31.28 -50.74
C LYS A 392 -24.76 29.95 -50.76
N ALA A 393 -26.01 29.87 -51.21
CA ALA A 393 -26.91 30.85 -51.84
C ALA A 393 -28.37 30.42 -51.68
N ARG A 394 -29.26 31.41 -51.79
CA ARG A 394 -30.73 31.32 -51.81
C ARG A 394 -31.23 30.44 -52.96
N GLY A 395 -32.31 29.71 -52.72
CA GLY A 395 -33.15 29.11 -53.75
C GLY A 395 -34.51 28.74 -53.15
N ALA A 396 -35.53 29.51 -53.47
CA ALA A 396 -36.87 29.40 -52.93
C ALA A 396 -37.68 28.28 -53.61
N GLY A 397 -38.44 27.53 -52.81
CA GLY A 397 -39.87 27.32 -53.03
C GLY A 397 -40.36 26.25 -54.03
N ARG A 398 -41.43 25.59 -53.56
CA ARG A 398 -42.55 24.92 -54.26
C ARG A 398 -42.40 23.45 -54.68
N ARG A 399 -43.33 22.65 -54.11
CA ARG A 399 -44.28 21.70 -54.75
C ARG A 399 -43.70 20.90 -55.92
N ARG A 400 -43.63 19.56 -55.87
CA ARG A 400 -44.69 18.58 -55.59
C ARG A 400 -44.04 17.26 -55.19
#